data_AF-A0A7Z9SZV3-F1
#
_entry.id   AF-A0A7Z9SZV3-F1
#
_cell.length_a   1.000
_cell.length_b   1.000
_cell.length_c   1.000
_cell.angle_alpha   90.00
_cell.angle_beta   90.00
_cell.angle_gamma   90.00
#
_symmetry.space_group_name_H-M   'P 1'
#
loop_
_entity.id
_entity.type
_entity.pdbx_description
1 polymer ?
#
loop_
_entity_poly.entity_id
_entity_poly.type
_entity_poly.pdbx_seq_one_letter_code
_entity_poly.pdbx_strand_id
1 'polypeptide(L)'
;MKLLSYSKNQNDAPRVGFLQNNRVIDVVRAAMWIKDDKNQSDFLKIPTTMRGILRTWTTEFNRLRELSDTISGVGVETLNAGNNPVSMEERSVHFHSPVPDPPSFRDFYAFE
;
A
#
# COMPACT_ATOMS: atom_id res chain seq x y z
N MET A 1 -1.34 -9.05 -6.73
CA MET A 1 -0.98 -7.97 -5.80
C MET A 1 -0.84 -8.55 -4.40
N LYS A 2 0.26 -8.25 -3.68
CA LYS A 2 0.45 -8.64 -2.27
C LYS A 2 0.46 -7.37 -1.43
N LEU A 3 -0.54 -7.19 -0.57
CA LEU A 3 -0.64 -6.04 0.33
C LEU A 3 0.26 -6.22 1.56
N LEU A 4 0.81 -5.12 2.06
CA LEU A 4 1.74 -5.14 3.19
C LEU A 4 1.65 -3.85 4.00
N SER A 5 2.09 -3.94 5.26
CA SER A 5 2.35 -2.78 6.11
C SER A 5 3.85 -2.61 6.26
N TYR A 6 4.36 -1.40 6.01
CA TYR A 6 5.80 -1.11 6.05
C TYR A 6 6.10 0.30 6.59
N SER A 7 7.34 0.54 6.94
CA SER A 7 7.85 1.89 7.19
C SER A 7 9.22 2.10 6.53
N LYS A 8 9.58 3.37 6.29
CA LYS A 8 10.92 3.71 5.76
C LYS A 8 11.96 3.58 6.87
N ASN A 9 11.69 4.14 8.04
CA ASN A 9 12.49 3.94 9.25
C ASN A 9 11.71 3.10 10.26
N GLN A 10 12.42 2.36 11.11
CA GLN A 10 11.83 1.44 12.08
C GLN A 10 10.81 2.11 13.03
N ASN A 11 11.02 3.39 13.38
CA ASN A 11 10.17 4.13 14.31
C ASN A 11 9.05 4.94 13.63
N ASP A 12 8.97 4.94 12.30
CA ASP A 12 7.88 5.65 11.62
C ASP A 12 6.57 4.87 11.74
N ALA A 13 5.45 5.59 11.75
CA ALA A 13 4.13 4.97 11.68
C ALA A 13 4.02 4.08 10.41
N PRO A 14 3.53 2.83 10.54
CA PRO A 14 3.35 1.94 9.40
C PRO A 14 2.39 2.52 8.36
N ARG A 15 2.73 2.34 7.09
CA ARG A 15 1.95 2.70 5.92
C ARG A 15 1.54 1.45 5.17
N VAL A 16 0.50 1.57 4.35
CA VAL A 16 0.13 0.50 3.43
C VAL A 16 0.89 0.63 2.13
N GLY A 17 1.41 -0.51 1.67
CA GLY A 17 1.92 -0.68 0.32
C GLY A 17 1.47 -1.98 -0.31
N PHE A 18 1.95 -2.22 -1.53
CA PHE A 18 1.91 -3.55 -2.14
C PHE A 18 3.21 -3.86 -2.86
N LEU A 19 3.52 -5.16 -2.98
CA LEU A 19 4.65 -5.63 -3.76
C LEU A 19 4.32 -5.67 -5.26
N GLN A 20 5.23 -5.12 -6.04
CA GLN A 20 5.28 -5.24 -7.50
C GLN A 20 6.75 -5.28 -7.92
N ASN A 21 7.18 -6.31 -8.66
CA ASN A 21 8.55 -6.46 -9.18
C ASN A 21 9.66 -6.22 -8.14
N ASN A 22 9.59 -6.84 -6.96
CA ASN A 22 10.56 -6.66 -5.84
C ASN A 22 10.66 -5.23 -5.29
N ARG A 23 9.63 -4.42 -5.54
CA ARG A 23 9.50 -3.08 -4.98
C ARG A 23 8.24 -2.97 -4.16
N VAL A 24 8.32 -2.18 -3.11
CA VAL A 24 7.17 -1.73 -2.34
C VAL A 24 6.65 -0.46 -2.97
N ILE A 25 5.40 -0.50 -3.44
CA ILE A 25 4.67 0.67 -3.89
C ILE A 25 3.95 1.29 -2.70
N ASP A 26 4.21 2.56 -2.40
CA ASP A 26 3.47 3.33 -1.40
C ASP A 26 2.11 3.73 -1.97
N VAL A 27 1.01 3.26 -1.39
CA VAL A 27 -0.35 3.51 -1.88
C VAL A 27 -0.67 5.01 -1.90
N VAL A 28 -0.27 5.74 -0.87
CA VAL A 28 -0.57 7.17 -0.74
C VAL A 28 0.22 7.96 -1.77
N ARG A 29 1.52 7.66 -1.93
CA ARG A 29 2.35 8.36 -2.92
C ARG A 29 1.93 8.01 -4.34
N ALA A 30 1.58 6.76 -4.62
CA ALA A 30 1.04 6.38 -5.93
C ALA A 30 -0.26 7.16 -6.23
N ALA A 31 -1.17 7.25 -5.27
CA ALA A 31 -2.40 8.02 -5.41
C ALA A 31 -2.14 9.53 -5.64
N MET A 32 -1.16 10.11 -4.93
CA MET A 32 -0.73 11.49 -5.15
C MET A 32 -0.16 11.69 -6.56
N TRP A 33 0.73 10.80 -7.00
CA TRP A 33 1.28 10.86 -8.35
C TRP A 33 0.20 10.76 -9.43
N ILE A 34 -0.76 9.82 -9.31
CA ILE A 34 -1.88 9.69 -10.26
C ILE A 34 -2.74 10.95 -10.27
N LYS A 35 -2.99 11.57 -9.12
CA LYS A 35 -3.70 12.86 -9.07
C LYS A 35 -2.95 13.92 -9.88
N ASP A 36 -1.65 14.05 -9.68
CA ASP A 36 -0.86 15.12 -10.29
C ASP A 36 -0.63 14.88 -11.79
N ASP A 37 -0.42 13.63 -12.22
CA ASP A 37 -0.14 13.23 -13.61
C ASP A 37 -1.42 13.07 -14.46
N LYS A 38 -2.48 12.50 -13.87
CA LYS A 38 -3.71 12.12 -14.60
C LYS A 38 -4.96 12.90 -14.17
N ASN A 39 -4.82 13.83 -13.24
CA ASN A 39 -5.94 14.58 -12.65
C ASN A 39 -7.04 13.69 -12.03
N GLN A 40 -6.67 12.49 -11.56
CA GLN A 40 -7.56 11.52 -10.95
C GLN A 40 -7.36 11.47 -9.43
N SER A 41 -8.25 12.13 -8.70
CA SER A 41 -8.14 12.27 -7.23
C SER A 41 -8.82 11.14 -6.43
N ASP A 42 -9.54 10.24 -7.08
CA ASP A 42 -10.32 9.20 -6.41
C ASP A 42 -9.47 8.21 -5.60
N PHE A 43 -8.21 7.99 -5.99
CA PHE A 43 -7.28 7.13 -5.27
C PHE A 43 -6.83 7.72 -3.92
N LEU A 44 -6.95 9.04 -3.71
CA LEU A 44 -6.65 9.67 -2.42
C LEU A 44 -7.64 9.27 -1.31
N LYS A 45 -8.77 8.68 -1.68
CA LYS A 45 -9.78 8.18 -0.74
C LYS A 45 -9.40 6.82 -0.12
N ILE A 46 -8.41 6.13 -0.68
CA ILE A 46 -7.96 4.83 -0.15
C ILE A 46 -7.43 5.05 1.28
N PRO A 47 -7.92 4.29 2.28
CA PRO A 47 -7.43 4.40 3.64
C PRO A 47 -5.92 4.17 3.75
N THR A 48 -5.26 4.96 4.58
CA THR A 48 -3.79 4.91 4.76
C THR A 48 -3.31 3.76 5.65
N THR A 49 -4.23 3.00 6.24
CA THR A 49 -3.94 1.89 7.17
C THR A 49 -4.57 0.59 6.68
N MET A 50 -3.91 -0.55 6.96
CA MET A 50 -4.43 -1.86 6.56
C MET A 50 -5.81 -2.13 7.17
N ARG A 51 -6.00 -1.76 8.45
CA ARG A 51 -7.28 -1.87 9.15
C ARG A 51 -8.38 -1.10 8.42
N GLY A 52 -8.09 0.13 7.96
CA GLY A 52 -9.02 0.94 7.20
C GLY A 52 -9.45 0.28 5.89
N ILE A 53 -8.48 -0.27 5.14
CA ILE A 53 -8.73 -0.99 3.89
C ILE A 53 -9.62 -2.22 4.13
N LEU A 54 -9.28 -3.03 5.14
CA LEU A 54 -10.02 -4.26 5.46
C LEU A 54 -11.46 -3.99 5.91
N ARG A 55 -11.74 -2.82 6.52
CA ARG A 55 -13.09 -2.44 6.94
C ARG A 55 -14.06 -2.28 5.76
N THR A 56 -13.57 -1.80 4.62
CA THR A 56 -14.34 -1.61 3.38
C THR A 56 -13.72 -2.41 2.23
N TRP A 57 -13.33 -3.66 2.53
CA TRP A 57 -12.47 -4.50 1.68
C TRP A 57 -12.87 -4.51 0.20
N THR A 58 -14.10 -4.84 -0.14
CA THR A 58 -14.53 -4.98 -1.54
C THR A 58 -14.32 -3.68 -2.34
N THR A 59 -14.66 -2.54 -1.74
CA THR A 59 -14.50 -1.23 -2.37
C THR A 59 -13.02 -0.87 -2.51
N GLU A 60 -12.26 -0.99 -1.42
CA GLU A 60 -10.86 -0.57 -1.41
C GLU A 60 -9.96 -1.50 -2.21
N PHE A 61 -10.24 -2.81 -2.22
CA PHE A 61 -9.51 -3.77 -3.05
C PHE A 61 -9.66 -3.46 -4.54
N ASN A 62 -10.87 -3.13 -5.00
CA ASN A 62 -11.09 -2.72 -6.38
C ASN A 62 -10.30 -1.45 -6.73
N ARG A 63 -10.31 -0.43 -5.84
CA ARG A 63 -9.51 0.80 -6.02
C ARG A 63 -8.01 0.52 -6.03
N LEU A 64 -7.52 -0.36 -5.15
CA LEU A 64 -6.10 -0.75 -5.10
C LEU A 64 -5.67 -1.49 -6.37
N ARG A 65 -6.53 -2.35 -6.90
CA ARG A 65 -6.26 -3.06 -8.15
C ARG A 65 -6.20 -2.08 -9.33
N GLU A 66 -7.17 -1.17 -9.43
CA GLU A 66 -7.17 -0.12 -10.46
C GLU A 66 -5.95 0.80 -10.34
N LEU A 67 -5.54 1.17 -9.12
CA LEU A 67 -4.30 1.92 -8.87
C LEU A 67 -3.09 1.14 -9.37
N SER A 68 -2.98 -0.15 -9.00
CA SER A 68 -1.90 -1.05 -9.44
C SER A 68 -1.85 -1.14 -10.97
N ASP A 69 -2.99 -1.29 -11.63
CA ASP A 69 -3.07 -1.37 -13.09
C ASP A 69 -2.69 -0.03 -13.74
N THR A 70 -3.08 1.11 -13.15
CA THR A 70 -2.80 2.45 -13.66
C THR A 70 -1.31 2.80 -13.67
N ILE A 71 -0.57 2.30 -12.68
CA ILE A 71 0.89 2.50 -12.59
C ILE A 71 1.67 1.36 -13.26
N SER A 72 1.00 0.27 -13.66
CA SER A 72 1.66 -0.85 -14.35
C SER A 72 2.12 -0.42 -15.73
N GLY A 73 3.38 -0.75 -16.07
CA GLY A 73 3.99 -0.38 -17.35
C GLY A 73 4.57 1.04 -17.40
N VAL A 74 4.34 1.86 -16.38
CA VAL A 74 5.09 3.09 -16.14
C VAL A 74 6.24 2.71 -15.22
N GLY A 75 7.49 3.02 -15.56
CA GLY A 75 8.66 2.66 -14.73
C GLY A 75 8.52 3.20 -13.30
N VAL A 76 8.00 2.39 -12.38
CA VAL A 76 7.58 2.80 -11.02
C VAL A 76 8.75 3.32 -10.18
N GLU A 77 9.98 2.97 -10.57
CA GLU A 77 11.24 3.45 -10.01
C GLU A 77 11.53 4.92 -10.33
N THR A 78 10.96 5.47 -11.40
CA THR A 78 11.16 6.89 -11.79
C THR A 78 10.05 7.79 -11.25
N LEU A 79 8.99 7.23 -10.70
CA LEU A 79 7.82 7.97 -10.24
C LEU A 79 8.06 8.64 -8.89
N ASN A 80 7.67 9.91 -8.80
CA ASN A 80 7.77 10.70 -7.58
C ASN A 80 6.45 11.43 -7.29
N ALA A 81 6.03 11.39 -6.04
CA ALA A 81 4.98 12.25 -5.50
C ALA A 81 5.63 13.45 -4.79
N GLY A 82 5.72 14.58 -5.49
CA GLY A 82 6.59 15.69 -5.08
C GLY A 82 8.06 15.24 -5.05
N ASN A 83 8.72 15.38 -3.89
CA ASN A 83 10.12 14.97 -3.71
C ASN A 83 10.29 13.54 -3.15
N ASN A 84 9.21 12.75 -3.09
CA ASN A 84 9.25 11.42 -2.50
C ASN A 84 9.00 10.33 -3.55
N PRO A 85 9.85 9.29 -3.61
CA PRO A 85 9.65 8.20 -4.56
C PRO A 85 8.38 7.43 -4.24
N VAL A 86 7.64 7.06 -5.30
CA VAL A 86 6.43 6.23 -5.20
C VAL A 86 6.77 4.80 -4.82
N SER A 87 7.92 4.30 -5.27
CA SER A 87 8.39 2.95 -5.01
C SER A 87 9.73 2.90 -4.28
N MET A 88 9.92 1.89 -3.45
CA MET A 88 11.16 1.61 -2.72
C MET A 88 11.58 0.16 -2.94
N GLU A 89 12.88 -0.12 -2.88
CA GLU A 89 13.39 -1.50 -2.91
C GLU A 89 12.81 -2.28 -1.73
N GLU A 90 12.38 -3.52 -1.96
CA GLU A 90 11.86 -4.39 -0.89
C GLU A 90 12.83 -4.53 0.29
N ARG A 91 14.13 -4.50 0.01
CA ARG A 91 15.20 -4.60 1.02
C ARG A 91 15.47 -3.31 1.79
N SER A 92 14.93 -2.17 1.33
CA SER A 92 15.16 -0.85 1.92
C SER A 92 14.07 -0.41 2.91
N VAL A 93 13.10 -1.28 3.17
CA VAL A 93 11.98 -0.98 4.06
C VAL A 93 11.96 -1.89 5.28
N HIS A 94 11.29 -1.45 6.34
CA HIS A 94 10.97 -2.28 7.48
C HIS A 94 9.55 -2.81 7.34
N PHE A 95 9.42 -4.13 7.25
CA PHE A 95 8.11 -4.79 7.25
C PHE A 95 7.54 -4.89 8.65
N HIS A 96 6.23 -4.69 8.76
CA HIS A 96 5.45 -4.89 9.97
C HIS A 96 4.52 -6.09 9.80
N SER A 97 3.90 -6.53 10.89
CA SER A 97 2.72 -7.41 10.80
C SER A 97 1.71 -6.83 9.79
N PRO A 98 1.09 -7.65 8.93
CA PRO A 98 0.19 -7.14 7.87
C PRO A 98 -0.87 -6.20 8.41
N VAL A 99 -1.43 -6.51 9.57
CA VAL A 99 -2.27 -5.62 10.39
C VAL A 99 -1.50 -5.32 11.69
N PRO A 100 -0.77 -4.18 11.78
CA PRO A 100 0.10 -3.88 12.93
C PRO A 100 -0.65 -3.73 14.25
N ASP A 101 -1.90 -3.29 14.19
CA ASP A 101 -2.79 -3.15 15.33
C ASP A 101 -4.07 -3.97 15.05
N PRO A 102 -4.09 -5.27 15.37
CA PRO A 102 -5.29 -6.10 15.24
C PRO A 102 -6.22 -5.89 16.45
N PRO A 103 -7.55 -5.83 16.26
CA PRO A 103 -8.48 -5.61 17.37
C PRO A 103 -8.62 -6.84 18.29
N SER A 104 -8.32 -8.04 17.78
CA SER A 104 -8.29 -9.28 18.55
C SER A 104 -7.52 -10.36 17.78
N PHE A 105 -7.01 -11.35 18.48
CA PHE A 105 -6.48 -12.59 17.93
C PHE A 105 -7.31 -13.76 18.47
N ARG A 106 -7.69 -14.70 17.60
CA ARG A 106 -8.45 -15.90 17.97
C ARG A 106 -7.76 -17.12 17.37
N ASP A 107 -7.52 -18.11 18.21
CA ASP A 107 -7.01 -19.41 17.80
C ASP A 107 -8.17 -20.42 17.78
N PHE A 108 -8.22 -21.23 16.74
CA PHE A 108 -9.30 -22.20 16.53
C PHE A 108 -8.72 -23.60 16.50
N TYR A 109 -9.26 -24.50 17.32
CA TYR A 109 -8.93 -25.92 17.29
C TYR A 109 -9.74 -26.61 16.18
N ALA A 110 -9.39 -26.31 14.92
CA ALA A 110 -10.15 -26.70 13.74
C ALA A 110 -9.79 -28.10 13.20
N PHE A 111 -8.86 -28.80 13.83
CA PHE A 111 -8.40 -30.13 13.43
C PHE A 111 -8.56 -31.09 14.61
N GLU A 112 -9.28 -32.19 14.38
CA GLU A 112 -9.36 -33.36 15.27
C GLU A 112 -8.35 -34.43 14.84
#